data_AF-G2QK37-F1
#
_entry.id   AF-G2QK37-F1
#
_cell.length_a   1.000
_cell.length_b   1.000
_cell.length_c   1.000
_cell.angle_alpha   90.00
_cell.angle_beta   90.00
_cell.angle_gamma   90.00
#
_symmetry.space_group_name_H-M   'P 1'
#
loop_
_entity.id
_entity.type
_entity.pdbx_description
1 polymer ?
#
loop_
_entity_poly.entity_id
_entity_poly.type
_entity_poly.pdbx_seq_one_letter_code
_entity_poly.pdbx_strand_id
1 'polypeptide(L)'
;MDIPHQLQASLSTTSIPVPSLAWLEALAGARSPAPPLASLLATARARLLASDLTAPGLLDARYAAAHSLPARLAQTHAGTREAALPHDVVVQVLDVEDVARSRWEQVEALEALERGEGTRGREIIRLNTASSSSSSSSGADGTAEGAEEEEEEEGGNAAAGAGGGGGGGGRGGATSTSNNNNNNNSSSSSSSSKNGTHKLVVQDCKGQKVHAIELKRVERLGVGRTFIGEKILLRAGTVLARGVVLLDPAHCVVLGGKVESWHRAWLDGRLARLKEAVGADRRT
;
A
#
# COMPACT_ATOMS: atom_id res chain seq x y z
N MET A 1 36.22 4.57 -5.55
CA MET A 1 35.12 3.98 -4.76
C MET A 1 34.34 3.07 -5.67
N ASP A 2 34.08 1.84 -5.24
CA ASP A 2 33.36 0.86 -6.04
C ASP A 2 31.82 1.06 -5.96
N ILE A 3 31.10 0.64 -6.99
CA ILE A 3 29.66 0.87 -7.18
C ILE A 3 28.81 0.24 -6.05
N PRO A 4 29.05 -1.01 -5.59
CA PRO A 4 28.32 -1.60 -4.48
C PRO A 4 28.48 -0.80 -3.18
N HIS A 5 29.69 -0.29 -2.90
CA HIS A 5 29.92 0.58 -1.74
C HIS A 5 29.22 1.95 -1.87
N GLN A 6 29.21 2.55 -3.07
CA GLN A 6 28.45 3.79 -3.33
C GLN A 6 26.94 3.57 -3.14
N LEU A 7 26.41 2.44 -3.61
CA LEU A 7 25.02 2.05 -3.40
C LEU A 7 24.73 1.84 -1.91
N GLN A 8 25.54 1.05 -1.19
CA GLN A 8 25.30 0.77 0.23
C GLN A 8 25.27 2.05 1.08
N ALA A 9 26.22 2.96 0.87
CA ALA A 9 26.25 4.26 1.53
C ALA A 9 25.00 5.11 1.23
N SER A 10 24.58 5.15 -0.05
CA SER A 10 23.40 5.89 -0.52
C SER A 10 22.05 5.28 -0.11
N LEU A 11 22.07 4.06 0.44
CA LEU A 11 20.90 3.40 1.04
C LEU A 11 20.92 3.56 2.56
N SER A 12 22.08 3.54 3.22
CA SER A 12 22.21 3.75 4.68
C SER A 12 21.81 5.15 5.16
N THR A 13 21.76 6.15 4.28
CA THR A 13 21.21 7.48 4.58
C THR A 13 19.68 7.56 4.51
N THR A 14 19.00 6.44 4.22
CA THR A 14 17.53 6.36 4.12
C THR A 14 16.95 5.31 5.06
N SER A 15 15.70 5.51 5.48
CA SER A 15 15.04 4.72 6.53
C SER A 15 14.51 3.35 6.05
N ILE A 16 15.35 2.61 5.33
CA ILE A 16 15.08 1.29 4.75
C ILE A 16 16.15 0.30 5.23
N PRO A 17 15.96 -1.02 5.07
CA PRO A 17 17.01 -1.99 5.42
C PRO A 17 18.30 -1.76 4.63
N VAL A 18 19.46 -1.99 5.27
CA VAL A 18 20.75 -1.91 4.57
C VAL A 18 21.07 -3.28 3.94
N PRO A 19 21.14 -3.40 2.60
CA PRO A 19 21.47 -4.66 1.95
C PRO A 19 22.96 -5.01 2.11
N SER A 20 23.30 -6.29 1.88
CA SER A 20 24.69 -6.74 1.87
C SER A 20 25.44 -6.24 0.62
N LEU A 21 26.78 -6.20 0.70
CA LEU A 21 27.62 -5.85 -0.45
C LEU A 21 27.51 -6.90 -1.57
N ALA A 22 27.54 -8.20 -1.24
CA ALA A 22 27.37 -9.29 -2.21
C ALA A 22 26.04 -9.22 -2.98
N TRP A 23 24.95 -8.77 -2.35
CA TRP A 23 23.68 -8.55 -3.03
C TRP A 23 23.71 -7.34 -3.98
N LEU A 24 24.43 -6.27 -3.60
CA LEU A 24 24.64 -5.09 -4.44
C LEU A 24 25.63 -5.34 -5.59
N GLU A 25 26.65 -6.18 -5.39
CA GLU A 25 27.58 -6.68 -6.41
C GLU A 25 26.81 -7.46 -7.48
N ALA A 26 25.99 -8.45 -7.05
CA ALA A 26 25.13 -9.21 -7.95
C ALA A 26 24.11 -8.33 -8.70
N LEU A 27 23.63 -7.25 -8.07
CA LEU A 27 22.74 -6.27 -8.72
C LEU A 27 23.46 -5.40 -9.75
N ALA A 28 24.69 -4.95 -9.46
CA ALA A 28 25.49 -4.10 -10.35
C ALA A 28 26.00 -4.89 -11.56
N GLY A 29 26.48 -6.12 -11.35
CA GLY A 29 26.95 -7.02 -12.42
C GLY A 29 25.86 -7.61 -13.32
N ALA A 30 24.58 -7.43 -12.98
CA ALA A 30 23.45 -8.03 -13.72
C ALA A 30 23.24 -7.48 -15.14
N ARG A 31 23.93 -6.40 -15.53
CA ARG A 31 23.89 -5.80 -16.89
C ARG A 31 25.26 -5.24 -17.27
N SER A 32 25.64 -5.45 -18.53
CA SER A 32 26.85 -4.85 -19.12
C SER A 32 26.47 -4.10 -20.42
N PRO A 33 26.84 -2.81 -20.59
CA PRO A 33 27.45 -1.95 -19.58
C PRO A 33 26.53 -1.72 -18.36
N ALA A 34 27.11 -1.36 -17.22
CA ALA A 34 26.36 -1.08 -16.01
C ALA A 34 25.48 0.19 -16.18
N PRO A 35 24.20 0.17 -15.77
CA PRO A 35 23.32 1.33 -15.88
C PRO A 35 23.68 2.41 -14.84
N PRO A 36 23.22 3.67 -15.02
CA PRO A 36 23.57 4.78 -14.12
C PRO A 36 23.26 4.51 -12.64
N LEU A 37 24.07 5.10 -11.75
CA LEU A 37 23.98 4.90 -10.30
C LEU A 37 22.57 5.16 -9.73
N ALA A 38 21.88 6.19 -10.24
CA ALA A 38 20.50 6.49 -9.86
C ALA A 38 19.52 5.36 -10.23
N SER A 39 19.68 4.76 -11.42
CA SER A 39 18.89 3.62 -11.87
C SER A 39 19.20 2.34 -11.07
N LEU A 40 20.47 2.10 -10.72
CA LEU A 40 20.88 1.02 -9.83
C LEU A 40 20.27 1.19 -8.42
N LEU A 41 20.34 2.40 -7.86
CA LEU A 41 19.79 2.75 -6.55
C LEU A 41 18.27 2.61 -6.50
N ALA A 42 17.56 3.07 -7.54
CA ALA A 42 16.12 2.86 -7.67
C ALA A 42 15.77 1.36 -7.78
N THR A 43 16.51 0.60 -8.57
CA THR A 43 16.34 -0.86 -8.69
C THR A 43 16.63 -1.58 -7.38
N ALA A 44 17.65 -1.14 -6.62
CA ALA A 44 18.00 -1.67 -5.31
C ALA A 44 16.86 -1.47 -4.31
N ARG A 45 16.34 -0.25 -4.19
CA ARG A 45 15.19 0.06 -3.31
C ARG A 45 13.96 -0.77 -3.68
N ALA A 46 13.62 -0.84 -4.96
CA ALA A 46 12.46 -1.61 -5.43
C ALA A 46 12.59 -3.12 -5.15
N ARG A 47 13.73 -3.73 -5.49
CA ARG A 47 13.96 -5.17 -5.24
C ARG A 47 14.02 -5.50 -3.76
N LEU A 48 14.63 -4.65 -2.93
CA LEU A 48 14.72 -4.84 -1.49
C LEU A 48 13.33 -4.82 -0.82
N LEU A 49 12.49 -3.83 -1.15
CA LEU A 49 11.13 -3.74 -0.62
C LEU A 49 10.22 -4.88 -1.12
N ALA A 50 10.54 -5.50 -2.26
CA ALA A 50 9.85 -6.67 -2.79
C ALA A 50 10.41 -8.04 -2.33
N SER A 51 11.53 -8.05 -1.59
CA SER A 51 12.20 -9.28 -1.11
C SER A 51 11.74 -9.67 0.29
N ASP A 52 11.84 -10.95 0.64
CA ASP A 52 11.71 -11.41 2.04
C ASP A 52 12.91 -10.93 2.86
N LEU A 53 12.69 -10.18 3.96
CA LEU A 53 13.75 -9.66 4.82
C LEU A 53 14.52 -10.74 5.62
N THR A 54 14.01 -11.97 5.65
CA THR A 54 14.67 -13.13 6.27
C THR A 54 15.54 -13.92 5.29
N ALA A 55 15.57 -13.53 4.01
CA ALA A 55 16.36 -14.21 2.98
C ALA A 55 17.87 -14.14 3.29
N PRO A 56 18.59 -15.28 3.31
CA PRO A 56 20.00 -15.31 3.71
C PRO A 56 20.86 -14.50 2.75
N GLY A 57 21.74 -13.66 3.30
CA GLY A 57 22.64 -12.80 2.53
C GLY A 57 22.00 -11.54 1.93
N LEU A 58 20.70 -11.29 2.10
CA LEU A 58 20.05 -10.06 1.60
C LEU A 58 20.54 -8.79 2.31
N LEU A 59 20.67 -8.84 3.64
CA LEU A 59 20.98 -7.69 4.50
C LEU A 59 22.43 -7.70 5.03
N ASP A 60 22.96 -6.51 5.35
CA ASP A 60 24.22 -6.41 6.11
C ASP A 60 24.04 -7.03 7.51
N ALA A 61 24.98 -7.89 7.91
CA ALA A 61 24.89 -8.64 9.16
C ALA A 61 24.85 -7.74 10.41
N ARG A 62 25.49 -6.56 10.38
CA ARG A 62 25.46 -5.58 11.48
C ARG A 62 24.14 -4.83 11.50
N TYR A 63 23.60 -4.51 10.33
CA TYR A 63 22.26 -3.94 10.23
C TYR A 63 21.22 -4.91 10.83
N ALA A 64 21.21 -6.16 10.38
CA ALA A 64 20.29 -7.18 10.88
C ALA A 64 20.52 -7.49 12.37
N ALA A 65 21.77 -7.45 12.85
CA ALA A 65 22.07 -7.62 14.27
C ALA A 65 21.42 -6.52 15.13
N ALA A 66 21.45 -5.26 14.69
CA ALA A 66 21.02 -4.08 15.45
C ALA A 66 19.56 -3.63 15.22
N HIS A 67 18.93 -3.95 14.08
CA HIS A 67 17.59 -3.47 13.71
C HIS A 67 16.56 -4.62 13.69
N SER A 68 16.59 -5.45 14.74
CA SER A 68 15.71 -6.60 14.96
C SER A 68 14.80 -6.39 16.16
N LEU A 69 13.65 -7.06 16.23
CA LEU A 69 12.79 -7.01 17.40
C LEU A 69 13.50 -7.56 18.66
N PRO A 70 13.29 -6.95 19.84
CA PRO A 70 13.82 -7.47 21.11
C PRO A 70 13.35 -8.91 21.39
N ALA A 71 14.30 -9.84 21.47
CA ALA A 71 14.05 -11.29 21.46
C ALA A 71 12.96 -11.80 22.43
N ARG A 72 12.76 -11.13 23.58
CA ARG A 72 11.74 -11.48 24.59
C ARG A 72 10.30 -11.14 24.18
N LEU A 73 10.04 -10.40 23.09
CA LEU A 73 8.67 -9.98 22.73
C LEU A 73 7.70 -11.13 22.48
N ALA A 74 8.15 -12.22 21.87
CA ALA A 74 7.34 -13.42 21.68
C ALA A 74 7.08 -14.22 22.98
N GLN A 75 7.63 -13.78 24.11
CA GLN A 75 7.61 -14.48 25.41
C GLN A 75 6.88 -13.67 26.51
N THR A 76 6.51 -12.40 26.24
CA THR A 76 5.94 -11.49 27.25
C THR A 76 4.42 -11.61 27.36
N HIS A 77 3.96 -12.59 28.14
CA HIS A 77 2.56 -12.72 28.53
C HIS A 77 2.24 -11.97 29.86
N ALA A 78 1.03 -12.18 30.39
CA ALA A 78 0.40 -11.34 31.41
C ALA A 78 1.31 -11.03 32.62
N GLY A 79 1.65 -9.74 32.79
CA GLY A 79 2.50 -9.23 33.87
C GLY A 79 3.60 -8.27 33.40
N THR A 80 4.00 -8.33 32.12
CA THR A 80 5.00 -7.40 31.58
C THR A 80 4.40 -5.99 31.41
N ARG A 81 5.03 -4.99 32.05
CA ARG A 81 4.74 -3.56 31.84
C ARG A 81 4.99 -3.16 30.38
N GLU A 82 4.28 -2.14 29.91
CA GLU A 82 4.53 -1.54 28.60
C GLU A 82 6.01 -1.12 28.44
N ALA A 83 6.56 -1.38 27.27
CA ALA A 83 7.91 -1.01 26.87
C ALA A 83 7.87 -0.22 25.55
N ALA A 84 8.99 0.37 25.16
CA ALA A 84 9.17 1.01 23.85
C ALA A 84 10.31 0.33 23.09
N LEU A 85 10.25 0.35 21.74
CA LEU A 85 11.40 -0.07 20.93
C LEU A 85 12.60 0.86 21.21
N PRO A 86 13.79 0.32 21.54
CA PRO A 86 14.97 1.13 21.87
C PRO A 86 15.70 1.70 20.64
N HIS A 87 15.37 1.20 19.45
CA HIS A 87 15.92 1.62 18.15
C HIS A 87 14.88 1.35 17.05
N ASP A 88 15.13 1.86 15.86
CA ASP A 88 14.32 1.57 14.67
C ASP A 88 14.39 0.08 14.28
N VAL A 89 13.28 -0.46 13.79
CA VAL A 89 13.15 -1.85 13.30
C VAL A 89 12.27 -1.84 12.07
N VAL A 90 12.75 -2.40 10.95
CA VAL A 90 11.91 -2.64 9.76
C VAL A 90 11.33 -4.06 9.85
N VAL A 91 10.01 -4.14 9.81
CA VAL A 91 9.26 -5.41 9.77
C VAL A 91 8.55 -5.58 8.43
N GLN A 92 8.18 -6.82 8.10
CA GLN A 92 7.36 -7.17 6.95
C GLN A 92 6.01 -7.75 7.39
N VAL A 93 4.92 -7.37 6.73
CA VAL A 93 3.57 -7.88 7.01
C VAL A 93 3.44 -9.32 6.54
N LEU A 94 2.93 -10.22 7.37
CA LEU A 94 2.60 -11.61 7.03
C LEU A 94 1.08 -11.85 6.95
N ASP A 95 0.28 -11.07 7.68
CA ASP A 95 -1.18 -11.20 7.71
C ASP A 95 -1.85 -9.86 8.10
N VAL A 96 -3.11 -9.67 7.70
CA VAL A 96 -3.93 -8.49 8.00
C VAL A 96 -5.41 -8.87 8.20
N GLU A 97 -5.91 -8.65 9.42
CA GLU A 97 -7.31 -8.83 9.81
C GLU A 97 -7.95 -7.45 10.09
N ASP A 98 -9.15 -7.21 9.55
CA ASP A 98 -10.07 -6.19 10.08
C ASP A 98 -10.79 -6.84 11.27
N VAL A 99 -10.55 -6.33 12.48
CA VAL A 99 -11.13 -6.89 13.72
C VAL A 99 -12.39 -6.13 14.18
N ALA A 100 -12.81 -5.10 13.43
CA ALA A 100 -14.07 -4.40 13.65
C ALA A 100 -15.25 -5.02 12.86
N ARG A 101 -14.96 -5.88 11.86
CA ARG A 101 -15.95 -6.62 11.07
C ARG A 101 -15.97 -8.09 11.46
N SER A 102 -17.16 -8.70 11.55
CA SER A 102 -17.24 -10.11 11.95
C SER A 102 -16.61 -11.04 10.91
N ARG A 103 -16.04 -12.18 11.35
CA ARG A 103 -15.48 -13.17 10.42
C ARG A 103 -16.54 -13.71 9.45
N TRP A 104 -17.78 -13.85 9.91
CA TRP A 104 -18.93 -14.29 9.11
C TRP A 104 -19.23 -13.30 7.96
N GLU A 105 -19.38 -12.01 8.28
CA GLU A 105 -19.58 -10.92 7.32
C GLU A 105 -18.43 -10.81 6.30
N GLN A 106 -17.20 -11.16 6.71
CA GLN A 106 -16.04 -11.24 5.81
C GLN A 106 -16.07 -12.48 4.90
N VAL A 107 -16.67 -13.60 5.32
CA VAL A 107 -16.94 -14.77 4.45
C VAL A 107 -18.05 -14.45 3.46
N GLU A 108 -19.20 -13.94 3.92
CA GLU A 108 -20.35 -13.61 3.07
C GLU A 108 -19.97 -12.61 1.96
N ALA A 109 -19.19 -11.57 2.28
CA ALA A 109 -18.74 -10.59 1.30
C ALA A 109 -17.77 -11.17 0.24
N LEU A 110 -17.04 -12.24 0.56
CA LEU A 110 -16.16 -12.93 -0.40
C LEU A 110 -16.94 -13.94 -1.25
N GLU A 111 -17.88 -14.68 -0.65
CA GLU A 111 -18.75 -15.60 -1.40
C GLU A 111 -19.73 -14.88 -2.33
N ALA A 112 -20.20 -13.69 -1.95
CA ALA A 112 -20.98 -12.82 -2.82
C ALA A 112 -20.15 -12.39 -4.04
N LEU A 113 -18.91 -11.95 -3.82
CA LEU A 113 -17.99 -11.59 -4.92
C LEU A 113 -17.73 -12.77 -5.87
N GLU A 114 -17.49 -13.97 -5.32
CA GLU A 114 -17.32 -15.23 -6.08
C GLU A 114 -18.56 -15.58 -6.92
N ARG A 115 -19.77 -15.24 -6.44
CA ARG A 115 -21.05 -15.42 -7.15
C ARG A 115 -21.39 -14.29 -8.13
N GLY A 116 -20.56 -13.25 -8.23
CA GLY A 116 -20.85 -12.05 -9.02
C GLY A 116 -21.94 -11.15 -8.40
N GLU A 117 -22.11 -11.19 -7.09
CA GLU A 117 -23.12 -10.44 -6.34
C GLU A 117 -22.49 -9.29 -5.57
N GLY A 118 -22.83 -8.05 -5.93
CA GLY A 118 -22.57 -6.86 -5.13
C GLY A 118 -23.78 -6.46 -4.30
N THR A 119 -23.60 -5.67 -3.25
CA THR A 119 -24.71 -5.13 -2.44
C THR A 119 -24.77 -3.61 -2.48
N ARG A 120 -25.99 -3.07 -2.62
CA ARG A 120 -26.28 -1.63 -2.58
C ARG A 120 -27.31 -1.36 -1.49
N GLY A 121 -26.83 -1.02 -0.30
CA GLY A 121 -27.69 -0.86 0.88
C GLY A 121 -28.24 -2.22 1.33
N ARG A 122 -29.51 -2.49 1.03
CA ARG A 122 -30.18 -3.79 1.32
C ARG A 122 -30.46 -4.62 0.07
N GLU A 123 -30.13 -4.12 -1.11
CA GLU A 123 -30.37 -4.79 -2.39
C GLU A 123 -29.15 -5.58 -2.86
N ILE A 124 -29.37 -6.77 -3.44
CA ILE A 124 -28.32 -7.60 -4.06
C ILE A 124 -28.37 -7.35 -5.57
N ILE A 125 -27.27 -6.83 -6.12
CA ILE A 125 -27.11 -6.52 -7.53
C ILE A 125 -26.18 -7.58 -8.14
N ARG A 126 -26.65 -8.30 -9.16
CA ARG A 126 -25.79 -9.15 -9.98
C ARG A 126 -24.89 -8.28 -10.85
N LEU A 127 -23.59 -8.29 -10.56
CA LEU A 127 -22.55 -7.69 -11.35
C LEU A 127 -22.20 -8.67 -12.49
N ASN A 128 -22.52 -8.30 -13.73
CA ASN A 128 -22.06 -9.08 -14.88
C ASN A 128 -20.52 -9.12 -14.89
N THR A 129 -19.94 -10.29 -14.64
CA THR A 129 -18.49 -10.53 -14.64
C THR A 129 -17.87 -10.55 -16.05
N ALA A 130 -18.66 -10.22 -17.08
CA ALA A 130 -18.29 -10.25 -18.49
C ALA A 130 -18.21 -8.83 -19.09
N SER A 131 -17.17 -8.07 -18.72
CA SER A 131 -16.75 -6.85 -19.45
C SER A 131 -15.23 -6.74 -19.61
N SER A 132 -14.55 -7.89 -19.69
CA SER A 132 -13.25 -8.01 -20.35
C SER A 132 -13.32 -9.18 -21.36
N SER A 133 -12.67 -9.02 -22.53
CA SER A 133 -12.72 -9.91 -23.71
C SER A 133 -14.09 -10.14 -24.41
N SER A 134 -14.40 -9.23 -25.35
CA SER A 134 -14.78 -9.49 -26.77
C SER A 134 -16.01 -10.33 -27.19
N SER A 135 -17.00 -9.64 -27.79
CA SER A 135 -17.76 -10.05 -29.00
C SER A 135 -18.58 -8.83 -29.52
N SER A 136 -18.22 -8.15 -30.62
CA SER A 136 -18.70 -8.37 -32.01
C SER A 136 -20.23 -8.29 -32.18
N SER A 137 -20.84 -7.53 -33.11
CA SER A 137 -20.36 -6.70 -34.26
C SER A 137 -21.47 -5.64 -34.59
N SER A 138 -21.62 -4.92 -35.74
CA SER A 138 -21.02 -4.89 -37.09
C SER A 138 -21.36 -3.58 -37.84
N GLY A 139 -20.49 -3.13 -38.76
CA GLY A 139 -20.80 -2.16 -39.84
C GLY A 139 -20.59 -0.66 -39.51
N ALA A 140 -20.21 0.21 -40.46
CA ALA A 140 -19.76 -0.04 -41.84
C ALA A 140 -18.94 1.14 -42.41
N ASP A 141 -17.91 0.79 -43.20
CA ASP A 141 -17.38 1.43 -44.44
C ASP A 141 -16.95 2.93 -44.49
N GLY A 142 -15.97 3.24 -45.36
CA GLY A 142 -15.51 4.61 -45.68
C GLY A 142 -13.99 4.79 -45.81
N THR A 143 -13.43 4.64 -47.02
CA THR A 143 -11.99 4.81 -47.35
C THR A 143 -11.60 6.21 -47.83
N ALA A 144 -10.39 6.68 -47.48
CA ALA A 144 -9.56 7.59 -48.30
C ALA A 144 -8.08 7.62 -47.81
N GLU A 145 -7.14 7.94 -48.72
CA GLU A 145 -5.69 8.15 -48.47
C GLU A 145 -5.29 9.61 -48.80
N GLY A 146 -4.14 10.11 -48.32
CA GLY A 146 -3.60 11.41 -48.82
C GLY A 146 -2.47 12.08 -48.01
N ALA A 147 -1.28 12.14 -48.64
CA ALA A 147 -0.14 13.09 -48.56
C ALA A 147 0.02 14.14 -47.42
N GLU A 148 1.17 14.07 -46.72
CA GLU A 148 2.37 14.97 -46.76
C GLU A 148 2.28 16.52 -46.72
N GLU A 149 3.39 17.13 -46.25
CA GLU A 149 3.80 18.57 -46.28
C GLU A 149 2.98 19.61 -45.47
N GLU A 150 3.45 20.85 -45.26
CA GLU A 150 4.64 21.35 -44.50
C GLU A 150 4.41 22.85 -44.12
N GLU A 151 5.28 23.48 -43.31
CA GLU A 151 5.39 24.96 -43.11
C GLU A 151 4.12 25.74 -42.59
N GLU A 152 4.14 27.06 -42.28
CA GLU A 152 5.03 27.81 -41.36
C GLU A 152 4.29 29.04 -40.74
N GLU A 153 5.01 29.81 -39.92
CA GLU A 153 4.84 31.22 -39.49
C GLU A 153 3.63 31.79 -38.69
N GLU A 154 4.05 32.85 -37.99
CA GLU A 154 3.50 33.71 -36.96
C GLU A 154 2.51 34.80 -37.47
N GLY A 155 1.95 35.59 -36.55
CA GLY A 155 1.34 36.90 -36.83
C GLY A 155 -0.20 36.96 -36.72
N GLY A 156 -0.82 38.03 -36.22
CA GLY A 156 -0.24 39.22 -35.57
C GLY A 156 -1.01 40.51 -35.80
N ASN A 157 -2.19 40.71 -35.20
CA ASN A 157 -2.88 42.01 -35.03
C ASN A 157 -4.19 41.84 -34.21
N ALA A 158 -4.89 42.87 -33.73
CA ALA A 158 -4.50 44.10 -33.03
C ALA A 158 -5.76 44.96 -32.68
N ALA A 159 -5.72 45.63 -31.51
CA ALA A 159 -6.36 46.92 -31.19
C ALA A 159 -7.91 47.06 -31.06
N ALA A 160 -8.26 48.01 -30.17
CA ALA A 160 -9.56 48.68 -29.95
C ALA A 160 -10.77 47.81 -29.54
N GLY A 161 -11.63 48.23 -28.60
CA GLY A 161 -11.69 49.40 -27.70
C GLY A 161 -12.98 49.25 -26.85
N ALA A 162 -13.42 50.11 -25.94
CA ALA A 162 -12.93 51.29 -25.23
C ALA A 162 -14.15 51.80 -24.42
N GLY A 163 -13.98 52.17 -23.14
CA GLY A 163 -15.05 52.71 -22.27
C GLY A 163 -16.00 51.67 -21.62
N GLY A 164 -16.64 51.97 -20.49
CA GLY A 164 -16.46 53.15 -19.62
C GLY A 164 -17.54 53.29 -18.53
N GLY A 165 -17.13 53.51 -17.28
CA GLY A 165 -18.02 53.80 -16.12
C GLY A 165 -18.76 52.58 -15.53
N GLY A 166 -19.31 52.66 -14.31
CA GLY A 166 -19.14 53.74 -13.33
C GLY A 166 -20.15 53.77 -12.17
N GLY A 167 -19.80 53.18 -11.02
CA GLY A 167 -20.43 53.46 -9.71
C GLY A 167 -21.79 52.81 -9.40
N GLY A 168 -22.24 52.98 -8.15
CA GLY A 168 -23.55 52.53 -7.65
C GLY A 168 -23.49 51.31 -6.72
N GLY A 169 -23.67 51.52 -5.41
CA GLY A 169 -23.75 50.45 -4.42
C GLY A 169 -25.18 50.21 -3.91
N GLY A 170 -25.47 49.01 -3.42
CA GLY A 170 -26.76 48.64 -2.83
C GLY A 170 -26.60 47.62 -1.70
N ARG A 171 -27.36 47.78 -0.61
CA ARG A 171 -27.36 46.89 0.57
C ARG A 171 -28.67 46.11 0.59
N GLY A 172 -28.61 44.79 0.67
CA GLY A 172 -29.77 43.92 0.83
C GLY A 172 -29.32 42.47 1.00
N GLY A 173 -29.87 41.76 1.98
CA GLY A 173 -29.50 40.38 2.26
C GLY A 173 -30.72 39.47 2.36
N ALA A 174 -30.58 38.25 1.84
CA ALA A 174 -31.51 37.15 2.09
C ALA A 174 -30.75 35.81 1.97
N THR A 175 -31.19 34.82 2.75
CA THR A 175 -30.65 33.46 2.78
C THR A 175 -31.11 32.60 1.60
N SER A 176 -30.22 31.79 1.03
CA SER A 176 -30.62 30.50 0.42
C SER A 176 -29.48 29.48 0.27
N THR A 177 -29.77 28.28 0.78
CA THR A 177 -29.43 26.96 0.22
C THR A 177 -28.02 26.71 -0.36
N SER A 178 -27.18 26.01 0.41
CA SER A 178 -26.03 25.26 -0.12
C SER A 178 -26.48 24.20 -1.13
N ASN A 179 -25.82 24.10 -2.29
CA ASN A 179 -26.14 23.09 -3.31
C ASN A 179 -24.86 22.45 -3.91
N ASN A 180 -24.01 21.88 -3.05
CA ASN A 180 -22.77 21.21 -3.46
C ASN A 180 -23.06 19.84 -4.10
N ASN A 181 -23.35 19.87 -5.40
CA ASN A 181 -23.68 18.69 -6.20
C ASN A 181 -22.42 17.88 -6.59
N ASN A 182 -21.69 17.36 -5.59
CA ASN A 182 -20.45 16.60 -5.79
C ASN A 182 -20.76 15.17 -6.26
N ASN A 183 -20.89 15.02 -7.58
CA ASN A 183 -21.24 13.77 -8.25
C ASN A 183 -20.04 12.79 -8.34
N ASN A 184 -19.50 12.40 -7.19
CA ASN A 184 -18.38 11.47 -7.11
C ASN A 184 -18.81 10.04 -7.42
N ASN A 185 -18.63 9.64 -8.68
CA ASN A 185 -18.67 8.25 -9.13
C ASN A 185 -17.49 7.45 -8.53
N SER A 186 -17.60 7.08 -7.26
CA SER A 186 -16.61 6.25 -6.57
C SER A 186 -16.78 4.78 -6.94
N SER A 187 -15.83 4.22 -7.68
CA SER A 187 -15.76 2.80 -7.99
C SER A 187 -15.78 1.94 -6.72
N SER A 188 -16.52 0.84 -6.77
CA SER A 188 -16.86 -0.01 -5.62
C SER A 188 -15.72 -0.92 -5.17
N SER A 189 -14.59 -0.32 -4.81
CA SER A 189 -13.54 -1.00 -4.05
C SER A 189 -14.08 -1.41 -2.67
N SER A 190 -13.72 -2.61 -2.21
CA SER A 190 -14.27 -3.23 -1.01
C SER A 190 -14.17 -2.30 0.20
N SER A 191 -15.30 -1.95 0.81
CA SER A 191 -15.38 -0.99 1.90
C SER A 191 -14.86 -1.58 3.23
N SER A 192 -13.54 -1.72 3.36
CA SER A 192 -12.89 -1.71 4.67
C SER A 192 -13.39 -0.46 5.40
N SER A 193 -14.08 -0.63 6.52
CA SER A 193 -14.82 0.49 7.11
C SER A 193 -13.86 1.62 7.46
N LYS A 194 -14.24 2.89 7.21
CA LYS A 194 -13.33 4.04 7.40
C LYS A 194 -12.77 4.13 8.83
N ASN A 195 -13.46 3.51 9.80
CA ASN A 195 -13.10 3.49 11.21
C ASN A 195 -12.67 2.10 11.73
N GLY A 196 -12.56 1.07 10.88
CA GLY A 196 -12.22 -0.29 11.32
C GLY A 196 -10.79 -0.41 11.82
N THR A 197 -10.61 -0.98 13.01
CA THR A 197 -9.30 -1.31 13.61
C THR A 197 -8.70 -2.54 12.95
N HIS A 198 -7.43 -2.48 12.56
CA HIS A 198 -6.73 -3.63 12.01
C HIS A 198 -5.75 -4.28 12.99
N LYS A 199 -5.64 -5.61 12.88
CA LYS A 199 -4.61 -6.43 13.50
C LYS A 199 -3.72 -6.99 12.40
N LEU A 200 -2.40 -6.92 12.59
CA LEU A 200 -1.42 -7.52 11.69
C LEU A 200 -0.69 -8.68 12.38
N VAL A 201 -0.16 -9.59 11.57
CA VAL A 201 1.04 -10.35 11.93
C VAL A 201 2.21 -9.69 11.19
N VAL A 202 3.27 -9.34 11.91
CA VAL A 202 4.49 -8.76 11.32
C VAL A 202 5.72 -9.56 11.73
N GLN A 203 6.77 -9.50 10.93
CA GLN A 203 8.01 -10.25 11.13
C GLN A 203 9.24 -9.39 10.90
N ASP A 204 10.28 -9.54 11.71
CA ASP A 204 11.55 -8.84 11.51
C ASP A 204 12.54 -9.61 10.59
N CYS A 205 13.71 -9.03 10.35
CA CYS A 205 14.77 -9.65 9.55
C CYS A 205 15.41 -10.91 10.17
N LYS A 206 15.24 -11.16 11.48
CA LYS A 206 15.65 -12.41 12.16
C LYS A 206 14.55 -13.47 12.14
N GLY A 207 13.40 -13.17 11.53
CA GLY A 207 12.27 -14.07 11.42
C GLY A 207 11.35 -14.08 12.64
N GLN A 208 11.60 -13.25 13.67
CA GLN A 208 10.73 -13.14 14.84
C GLN A 208 9.38 -12.55 14.43
N LYS A 209 8.31 -13.30 14.66
CA LYS A 209 6.92 -12.89 14.38
C LYS A 209 6.28 -12.31 15.65
N VAL A 210 5.55 -11.22 15.51
CA VAL A 210 4.72 -10.60 16.56
C VAL A 210 3.38 -10.15 16.00
N HIS A 211 2.39 -9.98 16.87
CA HIS A 211 1.17 -9.27 16.51
C HIS A 211 1.39 -7.76 16.58
N ALA A 212 0.68 -7.02 15.74
CA ALA A 212 0.56 -5.57 15.84
C ALA A 212 -0.93 -5.17 15.77
N ILE A 213 -1.32 -4.13 16.50
CA ILE A 213 -2.69 -3.61 16.52
C ILE A 213 -2.67 -2.10 16.24
N GLU A 214 -3.59 -1.65 15.40
CA GLU A 214 -3.80 -0.24 15.08
C GLU A 214 -4.40 0.52 16.29
N LEU A 215 -3.55 1.14 17.10
CA LEU A 215 -3.95 1.94 18.27
C LEU A 215 -4.47 3.33 17.86
N LYS A 216 -3.89 3.91 16.81
CA LYS A 216 -4.36 5.13 16.14
C LYS A 216 -4.39 4.90 14.63
N ARG A 217 -5.27 5.60 13.93
CA ARG A 217 -5.54 5.35 12.51
C ARG A 217 -4.29 5.58 11.65
N VAL A 218 -3.89 4.56 10.90
CA VAL A 218 -2.86 4.64 9.86
C VAL A 218 -3.55 4.38 8.51
N GLU A 219 -3.69 5.41 7.68
CA GLU A 219 -4.56 5.37 6.48
C GLU A 219 -4.16 4.29 5.45
N ARG A 220 -2.88 3.91 5.39
CA ARG A 220 -2.39 2.82 4.53
C ARG A 220 -2.64 1.41 5.09
N LEU A 221 -3.11 1.29 6.34
CA LEU A 221 -3.41 -0.01 6.95
C LEU A 221 -4.84 -0.48 6.68
N GLY A 222 -4.97 -1.68 6.14
CA GLY A 222 -6.20 -2.45 6.18
C GLY A 222 -6.33 -3.55 5.14
N VAL A 223 -7.37 -4.36 5.29
CA VAL A 223 -7.76 -5.39 4.31
C VAL A 223 -7.95 -4.75 2.94
N GLY A 224 -7.24 -5.26 1.93
CA GLY A 224 -7.29 -4.74 0.56
C GLY A 224 -6.51 -3.43 0.33
N ARG A 225 -5.84 -2.88 1.36
CA ARG A 225 -4.96 -1.70 1.27
C ARG A 225 -3.51 -2.00 1.62
N THR A 226 -3.27 -2.90 2.58
CA THR A 226 -1.95 -3.41 2.95
C THR A 226 -1.61 -4.66 2.14
N PHE A 227 -0.38 -4.73 1.62
CA PHE A 227 0.10 -5.92 0.92
C PHE A 227 0.82 -6.90 1.86
N ILE A 228 0.86 -8.18 1.50
CA ILE A 228 1.67 -9.15 2.24
C ILE A 228 3.12 -9.07 1.76
N GLY A 229 4.05 -9.14 2.70
CA GLY A 229 5.44 -8.80 2.51
C GLY A 229 5.72 -7.28 2.45
N GLU A 230 4.70 -6.41 2.63
CA GLU A 230 4.90 -4.95 2.70
C GLU A 230 5.78 -4.56 3.88
N LYS A 231 6.70 -3.62 3.67
CA LYS A 231 7.66 -3.19 4.69
C LYS A 231 7.12 -2.02 5.49
N ILE A 232 7.26 -2.11 6.81
CA ILE A 232 6.87 -1.09 7.77
C ILE A 232 8.07 -0.79 8.66
N LEU A 233 8.46 0.48 8.75
CA LEU A 233 9.39 0.98 9.74
C LEU A 233 8.63 1.25 11.05
N LEU A 234 9.03 0.54 12.10
CA LEU A 234 8.70 0.87 13.49
C LEU A 234 9.86 1.69 14.04
N ARG A 235 9.60 2.93 14.44
CA ARG A 235 10.63 3.82 14.99
C ARG A 235 10.96 3.47 16.44
N ALA A 236 12.14 3.88 16.90
CA ALA A 236 12.44 4.02 18.32
C ALA A 236 11.30 4.79 19.01
N GLY A 237 10.87 4.34 20.18
CA GLY A 237 9.68 4.86 20.86
C GLY A 237 8.36 4.13 20.56
N THR A 238 8.27 3.29 19.51
CA THR A 238 7.05 2.49 19.25
C THR A 238 6.69 1.63 20.46
N VAL A 239 5.43 1.69 20.92
CA VAL A 239 5.00 1.03 22.16
C VAL A 239 4.75 -0.46 21.96
N LEU A 240 5.11 -1.24 22.96
CA LEU A 240 5.08 -2.70 23.01
C LEU A 240 4.34 -3.11 24.29
N ALA A 241 3.18 -3.73 24.14
CA ALA A 241 2.32 -4.12 25.26
C ALA A 241 1.97 -5.62 25.16
N ARG A 242 2.31 -6.41 26.18
CA ARG A 242 1.89 -7.82 26.32
C ARG A 242 2.23 -8.70 25.08
N GLY A 243 3.37 -8.45 24.44
CA GLY A 243 3.83 -9.12 23.21
C GLY A 243 3.28 -8.55 21.90
N VAL A 244 2.53 -7.45 21.95
CA VAL A 244 1.89 -6.79 20.79
C VAL A 244 2.52 -5.42 20.53
N VAL A 245 2.80 -5.11 19.25
CA VAL A 245 3.20 -3.77 18.80
C VAL A 245 1.97 -2.87 18.67
N LEU A 246 1.97 -1.71 19.32
CA LEU A 246 0.88 -0.74 19.20
C LEU A 246 1.23 0.29 18.11
N LEU A 247 0.48 0.26 17.01
CA LEU A 247 0.75 1.07 15.81
C LEU A 247 0.10 2.45 15.94
N ASP A 248 0.92 3.48 15.73
CA ASP A 248 0.60 4.90 15.80
C ASP A 248 1.32 5.60 14.63
N PRO A 249 0.65 6.43 13.80
CA PRO A 249 1.31 7.14 12.69
C PRO A 249 2.48 8.05 13.12
N ALA A 250 2.62 8.39 14.40
CA ALA A 250 3.80 9.10 14.91
C ALA A 250 5.09 8.24 14.89
N HIS A 251 4.96 6.92 15.05
CA HIS A 251 6.07 5.97 15.17
C HIS A 251 6.10 4.88 14.08
N CYS A 252 5.06 4.78 13.25
CA CYS A 252 4.90 3.79 12.19
C CYS A 252 4.95 4.45 10.81
N VAL A 253 5.89 4.04 9.94
CA VAL A 253 5.99 4.51 8.55
C VAL A 253 5.91 3.31 7.60
N VAL A 254 4.86 3.23 6.80
CA VAL A 254 4.69 2.18 5.79
C VAL A 254 5.56 2.50 4.58
N LEU A 255 6.66 1.75 4.42
CA LEU A 255 7.68 1.94 3.37
C LEU A 255 7.22 1.39 1.99
N GLY A 256 6.26 0.47 1.98
CA GLY A 256 5.73 -0.14 0.75
C GLY A 256 6.42 -1.45 0.36
N GLY A 257 6.24 -1.81 -0.91
CA GLY A 257 6.64 -3.12 -1.45
C GLY A 257 5.62 -4.23 -1.14
N LYS A 258 5.85 -5.41 -1.71
CA LYS A 258 5.12 -6.65 -1.45
C LYS A 258 5.95 -7.86 -1.88
N VAL A 259 5.76 -9.00 -1.21
CA VAL A 259 6.33 -10.28 -1.66
C VAL A 259 5.24 -10.98 -2.48
N GLU A 260 5.36 -10.96 -3.80
CA GLU A 260 4.26 -11.29 -4.72
C GLU A 260 3.66 -12.69 -4.49
N SER A 261 4.51 -13.69 -4.30
CA SER A 261 4.11 -15.08 -4.02
C SER A 261 3.34 -15.21 -2.71
N TRP A 262 3.75 -14.47 -1.67
CA TRP A 262 3.06 -14.46 -0.37
C TRP A 262 1.72 -13.73 -0.46
N HIS A 263 1.66 -12.59 -1.15
CA HIS A 263 0.42 -11.84 -1.29
C HIS A 263 -0.62 -12.60 -2.12
N ARG A 264 -0.20 -13.26 -3.20
CA ARG A 264 -1.06 -14.17 -3.96
C ARG A 264 -1.55 -15.34 -3.12
N ALA A 265 -0.65 -16.11 -2.48
CA ALA A 265 -1.04 -17.25 -1.65
C ALA A 265 -1.93 -16.83 -0.46
N TRP A 266 -1.75 -15.62 0.07
CA TRP A 266 -2.63 -15.05 1.09
C TRP A 266 -4.02 -14.77 0.54
N LEU A 267 -4.15 -14.11 -0.61
CA LEU A 267 -5.44 -13.85 -1.28
C LEU A 267 -6.16 -15.15 -1.61
N ASP A 268 -5.51 -16.02 -2.38
CA ASP A 268 -6.06 -17.28 -2.90
C ASP A 268 -6.58 -18.17 -1.75
N GLY A 269 -5.83 -18.25 -0.63
CA GLY A 269 -6.24 -19.03 0.55
C GLY A 269 -7.14 -18.32 1.57
N ARG A 270 -7.51 -17.04 1.37
CA ARG A 270 -8.14 -16.22 2.43
C ARG A 270 -9.53 -16.73 2.84
N LEU A 271 -10.37 -17.08 1.85
CA LEU A 271 -11.74 -17.54 2.10
C LEU A 271 -11.75 -18.83 2.94
N ALA A 272 -10.83 -19.77 2.65
CA ALA A 272 -10.68 -21.00 3.42
C ALA A 272 -10.30 -20.72 4.88
N ARG A 273 -9.29 -19.88 5.13
CA ARG A 273 -8.86 -19.53 6.51
C ARG A 273 -9.97 -18.83 7.31
N LEU A 274 -10.76 -17.97 6.68
CA LEU A 274 -11.91 -17.31 7.34
C LEU A 274 -13.03 -18.32 7.67
N LYS A 275 -13.36 -19.24 6.76
CA LYS A 275 -14.33 -20.32 7.00
C LYS A 275 -13.88 -21.27 8.12
N GLU A 276 -12.61 -21.63 8.15
CA GLU A 276 -12.01 -22.45 9.22
C GLU A 276 -12.08 -21.76 10.58
N ALA A 277 -11.71 -20.47 10.67
CA ALA A 277 -11.77 -19.70 11.90
C ALA A 277 -13.21 -19.59 12.45
N VAL A 278 -14.20 -19.31 11.59
CA VAL A 278 -15.64 -19.34 11.93
C VAL A 278 -16.06 -20.75 12.43
N GLY A 279 -15.53 -21.80 11.82
CA GLY A 279 -15.80 -23.18 12.20
C GLY A 279 -15.17 -23.59 13.55
N ALA A 280 -14.08 -22.93 13.95
CA ALA A 280 -13.44 -23.10 15.25
C ALA A 280 -14.19 -22.33 16.35
N ASP A 281 -14.53 -21.06 16.11
CA ASP A 281 -15.30 -20.21 17.04
C ASP A 281 -16.68 -20.80 17.42
N ARG A 282 -17.20 -21.74 16.62
CA ARG A 282 -18.46 -22.48 16.87
C ARG A 282 -18.31 -23.76 17.72
N ARG A 283 -17.09 -24.12 18.14
CA ARG A 283 -16.78 -25.36 18.88
C ARG A 283 -16.27 -25.12 20.31
N THR A 284 -16.22 -23.86 20.73
CA THR A 284 -15.74 -23.37 22.03
C THR A 284 -16.87 -22.74 22.82
#